data_AF-A0A2D6AXK7-F1
#
_entry.id   AF-A0A2D6AXK7-F1
#
_cell.length_a   1.000
_cell.length_b   1.000
_cell.length_c   1.000
_cell.angle_alpha   90.00
_cell.angle_beta   90.00
_cell.angle_gamma   90.00
#
_symmetry.space_group_name_H-M   'P 1'
#
loop_
_entity.id
_entity.type
_entity.pdbx_description
1 polymer ?
#
loop_
_entity_poly.entity_id
_entity_poly.type
_entity_poly.pdbx_seq_one_letter_code
_entity_poly.pdbx_strand_id
1 'polypeptide(L)'
;MQALWDRSRSTGNVSVASKERNFGPSSGWEEDVKNNDHKNLSQKLIEVANAKVSLDTLFSKYGVNLEPSYSGSGWALRGSCPFPDHNDRRPSFGYNPTAGIFNCFGCHRGGKAVEFIANMDDRRRVDVAREIIGNYSNDEILLHNSKFDFERLQSLLFGFADTIRVFKTHHGDSESAKYAKAVTWNLDVYIRKNAPFSTIVLDDLEVRIIKLKSQLEAYGEPD
;
A
#
# COMPACT_ATOMS: atom_id res chain seq x y z
N MET A 1 -43.12 -39.37 54.58
CA MET A 1 -43.40 -40.51 53.70
C MET A 1 -44.54 -40.14 52.78
N GLN A 2 -44.36 -40.40 51.48
CA GLN A 2 -45.35 -40.60 50.42
C GLN A 2 -46.47 -39.57 50.15
N ALA A 3 -46.38 -38.94 48.98
CA ALA A 3 -47.46 -38.78 47.98
C ALA A 3 -46.77 -38.31 46.67
N LEU A 4 -46.57 -39.14 45.64
CA LEU A 4 -47.50 -39.61 44.59
C LEU A 4 -48.00 -38.50 43.64
N TRP A 5 -48.15 -38.89 42.36
CA TRP A 5 -48.74 -38.20 41.19
C TRP A 5 -47.75 -37.31 40.40
N ASP A 6 -47.58 -37.38 39.09
CA ASP A 6 -48.24 -38.18 38.05
C ASP A 6 -47.41 -38.20 36.76
N ARG A 7 -47.76 -39.13 35.87
CA ARG A 7 -47.07 -39.49 34.61
C ARG A 7 -47.66 -38.67 33.44
N SER A 8 -46.83 -38.02 32.61
CA SER A 8 -46.74 -38.29 31.15
C SER A 8 -46.08 -37.21 30.29
N ARG A 9 -45.36 -37.71 29.27
CA ARG A 9 -44.90 -37.13 27.98
C ARG A 9 -43.55 -36.40 27.94
N SER A 10 -42.57 -37.17 27.45
CA SER A 10 -41.42 -36.78 26.62
C SER A 10 -41.77 -35.66 25.64
N THR A 11 -40.92 -34.67 25.38
CA THR A 11 -39.61 -34.81 24.71
C THR A 11 -38.74 -33.57 24.91
N GLY A 12 -37.42 -33.77 25.01
CA GLY A 12 -36.43 -32.88 24.41
C GLY A 12 -36.15 -31.56 25.11
N ASN A 13 -35.23 -31.60 26.07
CA ASN A 13 -34.56 -30.45 26.66
C ASN A 13 -33.66 -29.77 25.61
N VAL A 14 -33.86 -28.49 25.30
CA VAL A 14 -32.80 -27.65 24.70
C VAL A 14 -32.78 -26.31 25.41
N SER A 15 -31.78 -26.17 26.27
CA SER A 15 -31.34 -24.91 26.86
C SER A 15 -30.92 -23.95 25.74
N VAL A 16 -31.59 -22.81 25.61
CA VAL A 16 -31.13 -21.69 24.79
C VAL A 16 -30.01 -20.98 25.54
N ALA A 17 -28.80 -21.55 25.47
CA ALA A 17 -27.58 -20.82 25.71
C ALA A 17 -27.32 -19.98 24.45
N SER A 18 -27.59 -18.67 24.53
CA SER A 18 -27.19 -17.72 23.49
C SER A 18 -25.67 -17.62 23.48
N LYS A 19 -25.04 -18.53 22.72
CA LYS A 19 -23.65 -18.46 22.28
C LYS A 19 -23.46 -17.10 21.59
N GLU A 20 -22.65 -16.25 22.19
CA GLU A 20 -21.92 -15.21 21.47
C GLU A 20 -21.24 -15.89 20.28
N ARG A 21 -21.77 -15.68 19.08
CA ARG A 21 -21.15 -16.18 17.86
C ARG A 21 -19.96 -15.29 17.58
N ASN A 22 -18.78 -15.82 17.90
CA ASN A 22 -17.48 -15.39 17.41
C ASN A 22 -17.60 -14.85 15.98
N PHE A 23 -17.46 -13.53 15.82
CA PHE A 23 -17.15 -12.93 14.52
C PHE A 23 -15.78 -13.51 14.11
N GLY A 24 -15.81 -14.40 13.11
CA GLY A 24 -14.66 -15.21 12.68
C GLY A 24 -13.46 -14.40 12.19
N PRO A 25 -12.31 -15.07 12.01
CA PRO A 25 -11.00 -14.44 11.89
C PRO A 25 -10.84 -13.64 10.59
N SER A 26 -9.86 -12.74 10.60
CA SER A 26 -9.37 -11.99 9.45
C SER A 26 -9.45 -12.82 8.17
N SER A 27 -10.08 -12.26 7.16
CA SER A 27 -10.62 -12.96 6.01
C SER A 27 -9.56 -13.42 4.98
N GLY A 28 -8.31 -13.66 5.40
CA GLY A 28 -7.27 -14.27 4.57
C GLY A 28 -6.66 -13.37 3.50
N TRP A 29 -7.18 -12.16 3.27
CA TRP A 29 -6.64 -11.17 2.31
C TRP A 29 -5.30 -10.55 2.73
N GLU A 30 -4.77 -10.99 3.86
CA GLU A 30 -3.64 -10.37 4.53
C GLU A 30 -2.29 -10.99 4.15
N GLU A 31 -2.25 -12.17 3.56
CA GLU A 31 -0.97 -12.88 3.32
C GLU A 31 -0.50 -12.79 1.86
N ASP A 32 -1.41 -12.87 0.89
CA ASP A 32 -1.02 -12.98 -0.53
C ASP A 32 -0.72 -11.62 -1.20
N VAL A 33 -1.26 -10.52 -0.69
CA VAL A 33 -1.15 -9.17 -1.29
C VAL A 33 0.07 -8.39 -0.75
N LYS A 34 0.50 -8.68 0.49
CA LYS A 34 1.47 -7.85 1.22
C LYS A 34 2.89 -7.88 0.62
N ASN A 35 3.28 -8.95 -0.08
CA ASN A 35 4.68 -9.09 -0.53
C ASN A 35 4.96 -8.59 -1.96
N ASN A 36 3.98 -8.56 -2.85
CA ASN A 36 4.20 -8.16 -4.25
C ASN A 36 3.88 -6.67 -4.50
N ASP A 37 2.86 -6.13 -3.85
CA ASP A 37 2.38 -4.76 -4.12
C ASP A 37 3.17 -3.67 -3.39
N HIS A 38 3.63 -3.96 -2.17
CA HIS A 38 4.53 -3.06 -1.44
C HIS A 38 5.87 -2.86 -2.17
N LYS A 39 6.34 -3.90 -2.85
CA LYS A 39 7.56 -3.85 -3.68
C LYS A 39 7.33 -2.99 -4.93
N ASN A 40 6.15 -3.10 -5.56
CA ASN A 40 5.78 -2.34 -6.74
C ASN A 40 5.57 -0.84 -6.44
N LEU A 41 4.87 -0.49 -5.36
CA LEU A 41 4.67 0.91 -4.95
C LEU A 41 5.98 1.60 -4.55
N SER A 42 6.81 0.90 -3.76
CA SER A 42 8.12 1.42 -3.36
C SER A 42 9.01 1.72 -4.57
N GLN A 43 8.98 0.85 -5.57
CA GLN A 43 9.70 1.02 -6.82
C GLN A 43 9.20 2.23 -7.62
N LYS A 44 7.87 2.40 -7.74
CA LYS A 44 7.27 3.57 -8.40
C LYS A 44 7.63 4.89 -7.71
N LEU A 45 7.63 4.94 -6.38
CA LEU A 45 8.06 6.13 -5.62
C LEU A 45 9.52 6.50 -5.94
N ILE A 46 10.40 5.49 -5.99
CA ILE A 46 11.82 5.68 -6.32
C ILE A 46 11.97 6.22 -7.76
N GLU A 47 11.20 5.69 -8.71
CA GLU A 47 11.22 6.15 -10.10
C GLU A 47 10.79 7.61 -10.24
N VAL A 48 9.68 8.01 -9.58
CA VAL A 48 9.20 9.40 -9.57
C VAL A 48 10.23 10.33 -8.94
N ALA A 49 10.81 9.95 -7.80
CA ALA A 49 11.83 10.75 -7.13
C ALA A 49 13.09 10.92 -7.99
N ASN A 50 13.54 9.85 -8.66
CA ASN A 50 14.69 9.90 -9.56
C ASN A 50 14.48 10.78 -10.80
N ALA A 51 13.22 11.01 -11.21
CA ALA A 51 12.92 11.93 -12.30
C ALA A 51 12.97 13.42 -11.86
N LYS A 52 12.86 13.71 -10.56
CA LYS A 52 12.84 15.08 -10.02
C LYS A 52 14.21 15.65 -9.71
N VAL A 53 15.22 14.80 -9.49
CA VAL A 53 16.55 15.21 -9.03
C VAL A 53 17.63 14.56 -9.88
N SER A 54 18.55 15.36 -10.40
CA SER A 54 19.72 14.87 -11.13
C SER A 54 20.88 14.55 -10.19
N LEU A 55 21.71 13.59 -10.59
CA LEU A 55 22.93 13.26 -9.86
C LEU A 55 23.96 14.41 -9.88
N ASP A 56 24.01 15.23 -10.93
CA ASP A 56 24.91 16.38 -11.02
C ASP A 56 24.72 17.37 -9.86
N THR A 57 23.47 17.70 -9.55
CA THR A 57 23.12 18.59 -8.43
C THR A 57 23.52 17.97 -7.09
N LEU A 58 23.33 16.65 -6.94
CA LEU A 58 23.70 15.94 -5.72
C LEU A 58 25.21 15.86 -5.55
N PHE A 59 25.96 15.56 -6.60
CA PHE A 59 27.42 15.54 -6.56
C PHE A 59 27.99 16.89 -6.15
N SER A 60 27.42 17.99 -6.66
CA SER A 60 27.78 19.35 -6.24
C SER A 60 27.49 19.56 -4.74
N LYS A 61 26.31 19.14 -4.27
CA LYS A 61 25.89 19.28 -2.86
C LYS A 61 26.76 18.48 -1.89
N TYR A 62 27.12 17.25 -2.25
CA TYR A 62 27.89 16.33 -1.42
C TYR A 62 29.41 16.47 -1.63
N GLY A 63 29.88 17.42 -2.45
CA GLY A 63 31.30 17.65 -2.69
C GLY A 63 32.00 16.52 -3.44
N VAL A 64 31.28 15.82 -4.32
CA VAL A 64 31.82 14.73 -5.13
C VAL A 64 32.58 15.31 -6.32
N ASN A 65 33.88 15.07 -6.35
CA ASN A 65 34.76 15.52 -7.42
C ASN A 65 34.99 14.40 -8.44
N LEU A 66 34.61 14.64 -9.69
CA LEU A 66 34.76 13.69 -10.80
C LEU A 66 35.49 14.34 -11.97
N GLU A 67 36.34 13.56 -12.63
CA GLU A 67 37.11 13.98 -13.80
C GLU A 67 36.67 13.20 -15.06
N PRO A 68 36.81 13.79 -16.26
CA PRO A 68 36.55 13.10 -17.52
C PRO A 68 37.35 11.80 -17.63
N SER A 69 36.67 10.71 -17.99
CA SER A 69 37.29 9.44 -18.31
C SER A 69 37.13 9.13 -19.79
N TYR A 70 38.25 8.89 -20.46
CA TYR A 70 38.29 8.50 -21.87
C TYR A 70 38.17 6.99 -22.08
N SER A 71 37.70 6.25 -21.06
CA SER A 71 37.46 4.82 -21.22
C SER A 71 36.21 4.62 -22.09
N GLY A 72 36.31 3.81 -23.16
CA GLY A 72 35.17 3.48 -24.04
C GLY A 72 34.05 2.66 -23.39
N SER A 73 33.97 2.66 -22.06
CA SER A 73 33.08 1.84 -21.23
C SER A 73 31.75 2.52 -20.87
N GLY A 74 31.51 3.75 -21.38
CA GLY A 74 30.29 4.53 -21.11
C GLY A 74 30.30 5.27 -19.76
N TRP A 75 31.29 5.05 -18.90
CA TRP A 75 31.50 5.82 -17.67
C TRP A 75 32.30 7.08 -17.99
N ALA A 76 31.59 8.13 -18.41
CA ALA A 76 32.18 9.37 -18.89
C ALA A 76 32.94 10.16 -17.82
N LEU A 77 32.56 10.00 -16.54
CA LEU A 77 33.18 10.69 -15.41
C LEU A 77 33.63 9.66 -14.37
N ARG A 78 34.81 9.88 -13.76
CA ARG A 78 35.38 9.01 -12.72
C ARG A 78 36.00 9.79 -11.57
N GLY A 79 36.00 9.20 -10.38
CA GLY A 79 36.61 9.77 -9.17
C GLY A 79 36.72 8.75 -8.04
N SER A 80 37.14 9.21 -6.86
CA SER A 80 37.13 8.39 -5.64
C SER A 80 35.71 8.14 -5.16
N CYS A 81 35.47 7.00 -4.50
CA CYS A 81 34.20 6.72 -3.85
C CYS A 81 33.85 7.80 -2.81
N PRO A 82 32.64 8.38 -2.87
CA PRO A 82 32.20 9.39 -1.91
C PRO A 82 31.52 8.79 -0.66
N PHE A 83 31.29 7.48 -0.61
CA PHE A 83 30.57 6.85 0.49
C PHE A 83 31.46 6.78 1.75
N PRO A 84 30.93 7.16 2.92
CA PRO A 84 31.74 7.41 4.13
C PRO A 84 32.41 6.16 4.69
N ASP A 85 31.85 4.99 4.42
CA ASP A 85 32.31 3.67 4.86
C ASP A 85 33.26 2.99 3.86
N HIS A 86 33.66 3.68 2.78
CA HIS A 86 34.55 3.11 1.78
C HIS A 86 35.67 4.06 1.37
N ASN A 87 36.88 3.77 1.84
CA ASN A 87 38.08 4.55 1.53
C ASN A 87 38.89 3.93 0.39
N ASP A 88 38.87 4.59 -0.76
CA ASP A 88 39.54 4.15 -1.98
C ASP A 88 41.01 4.57 -2.06
N ARG A 89 41.88 3.63 -2.47
CA ARG A 89 43.27 3.96 -2.86
C ARG A 89 43.39 4.43 -4.32
N ARG A 90 42.39 4.14 -5.15
CA ARG A 90 42.34 4.49 -6.59
C ARG A 90 40.92 4.89 -6.97
N PRO A 91 40.72 5.80 -7.93
CA PRO A 91 39.38 6.19 -8.40
C PRO A 91 38.55 4.96 -8.80
N SER A 92 37.48 4.70 -8.07
CA SER A 92 36.60 3.55 -8.31
C SER A 92 35.15 3.94 -8.60
N PHE A 93 34.80 5.23 -8.43
CA PHE A 93 33.46 5.74 -8.69
C PHE A 93 33.34 6.18 -10.15
N GLY A 94 32.34 5.66 -10.85
CA GLY A 94 32.00 6.03 -12.22
C GLY A 94 30.61 6.65 -12.31
N TYR A 95 30.47 7.65 -13.17
CA TYR A 95 29.22 8.33 -13.47
C TYR A 95 29.01 8.43 -14.97
N ASN A 96 27.79 8.13 -15.42
CA ASN A 96 27.33 8.32 -16.79
C ASN A 96 26.21 9.39 -16.78
N PRO A 97 26.50 10.63 -17.20
CA PRO A 97 25.52 11.70 -17.26
C PRO A 97 24.34 11.41 -18.19
N THR A 98 24.62 10.84 -19.37
CA THR A 98 23.59 10.52 -20.37
C THR A 98 22.57 9.52 -19.85
N ALA A 99 23.01 8.50 -19.12
CA ALA A 99 22.12 7.51 -18.53
C ALA A 99 21.58 7.92 -17.13
N GLY A 100 22.17 8.95 -16.51
CA GLY A 100 21.82 9.41 -15.17
C GLY A 100 22.08 8.35 -14.09
N ILE A 101 23.14 7.56 -14.24
CA ILE A 101 23.48 6.46 -13.32
C ILE A 101 24.92 6.57 -12.83
N PHE A 102 25.15 6.11 -11.59
CA PHE A 102 26.49 5.94 -11.02
C PHE A 102 26.75 4.48 -10.67
N ASN A 103 28.03 4.13 -10.59
CA ASN A 103 28.48 2.86 -10.03
C ASN A 103 29.87 3.00 -9.42
N CYS A 104 30.04 2.49 -8.20
CA CYS A 104 31.34 2.33 -7.57
C CYS A 104 31.84 0.89 -7.78
N PHE A 105 32.94 0.73 -8.51
CA PHE A 105 33.54 -0.57 -8.80
C PHE A 105 34.29 -1.18 -7.61
N GLY A 106 34.58 -0.39 -6.57
CA GLY A 106 35.21 -0.88 -5.34
C GLY A 106 34.22 -1.43 -4.31
N CYS A 107 33.13 -0.70 -4.01
CA CYS A 107 32.12 -1.12 -3.02
C CYS A 107 30.81 -1.65 -3.63
N HIS A 108 30.70 -1.72 -4.96
CA HIS A 108 29.55 -2.24 -5.71
C HIS A 108 28.22 -1.50 -5.52
N ARG A 109 28.23 -0.33 -4.88
CA ARG A 109 27.06 0.55 -4.83
C ARG A 109 26.87 1.27 -6.16
N GLY A 110 25.64 1.23 -6.68
CA GLY A 110 25.26 1.87 -7.93
C GLY A 110 23.78 2.18 -7.95
N GLY A 111 23.36 3.05 -8.87
CA GLY A 111 21.96 3.44 -9.02
C GLY A 111 21.80 4.87 -9.51
N LYS A 112 20.69 5.49 -9.12
CA LYS A 112 20.31 6.86 -9.46
C LYS A 112 20.35 7.76 -8.22
N ALA A 113 19.73 8.94 -8.29
CA ALA A 113 19.71 9.94 -7.22
C ALA A 113 19.24 9.39 -5.86
N VAL A 114 18.17 8.60 -5.84
CA VAL A 114 17.63 8.02 -4.60
C VAL A 114 18.61 7.04 -3.97
N GLU A 115 19.17 6.11 -4.75
CA GLU A 115 20.20 5.19 -4.27
C GLU A 115 21.41 5.95 -3.75
N PHE A 116 21.83 7.02 -4.41
CA PHE A 116 22.98 7.81 -3.98
C PHE A 116 22.77 8.41 -2.59
N ILE A 117 21.68 9.16 -2.39
CA ILE A 117 21.37 9.79 -1.09
C ILE A 117 21.17 8.74 0.00
N ALA A 118 20.46 7.66 -0.31
CA ALA A 118 20.23 6.57 0.64
C ALA A 118 21.55 5.96 1.17
N ASN A 119 22.56 5.83 0.31
CA ASN A 119 23.87 5.31 0.71
C ASN A 119 24.76 6.36 1.39
N MET A 120 24.63 7.65 1.06
CA MET A 120 25.38 8.73 1.72
C MET A 120 24.92 8.94 3.17
N ASP A 121 23.60 8.89 3.39
CA ASP A 121 22.99 9.25 4.68
C ASP A 121 22.63 8.02 5.53
N ASP A 122 22.90 6.80 5.05
CA ASP A 122 22.45 5.53 5.65
C ASP A 122 20.93 5.48 5.91
N ARG A 123 20.15 5.72 4.85
CA ARG A 123 18.70 5.83 4.91
C ARG A 123 18.02 4.82 4.00
N ARG A 124 16.78 4.46 4.34
CA ARG A 124 15.95 3.63 3.46
C ARG A 124 15.56 4.42 2.21
N ARG A 125 15.74 3.81 1.03
CA ARG A 125 15.41 4.41 -0.28
C ARG A 125 14.00 5.00 -0.38
N VAL A 126 13.02 4.35 0.24
CA VAL A 126 11.62 4.82 0.22
C VAL A 126 11.45 6.12 1.00
N ASP A 127 12.16 6.28 2.13
CA ASP A 127 12.08 7.49 2.94
C ASP A 127 12.75 8.66 2.22
N VAL A 128 13.88 8.41 1.56
CA VAL A 128 14.56 9.37 0.68
C VAL A 128 13.66 9.76 -0.50
N ALA A 129 13.05 8.79 -1.18
CA ALA A 129 12.15 9.06 -2.28
C ALA A 129 10.97 9.94 -1.86
N ARG A 130 10.35 9.64 -0.70
CA ARG A 130 9.27 10.47 -0.12
C ARG A 130 9.73 11.89 0.18
N GLU A 131 10.91 12.07 0.73
CA GLU A 131 11.45 13.40 1.02
C GLU A 131 11.72 14.20 -0.26
N ILE A 132 12.36 13.59 -1.27
CA ILE A 132 12.57 14.22 -2.58
C ILE A 132 11.25 14.64 -3.20
N ILE A 133 10.24 13.78 -3.06
CA ILE A 133 8.90 14.00 -3.59
C ILE A 133 8.22 15.15 -2.83
N GLY A 134 8.23 15.13 -1.48
CA GLY A 134 7.54 16.10 -0.62
C GLY A 134 8.23 17.45 -0.43
N ASN A 135 9.53 17.57 -0.76
CA ASN A 135 10.25 18.84 -0.81
C ASN A 135 9.89 19.68 -2.06
N TYR A 136 9.10 19.13 -2.98
CA TYR A 136 8.31 19.88 -3.97
C TYR A 136 6.87 19.86 -3.48
N SER A 137 6.23 21.03 -3.38
CA SER A 137 4.90 21.21 -2.78
C SER A 137 3.95 20.05 -3.08
N ASN A 138 3.26 19.55 -2.05
CA ASN A 138 2.26 18.47 -2.12
C ASN A 138 1.26 18.60 -3.28
N ASP A 139 1.08 19.82 -3.81
CA ASP A 139 0.22 20.16 -4.95
C ASP A 139 0.72 19.63 -6.32
N GLU A 140 2.03 19.46 -6.53
CA GLU A 140 2.57 19.05 -7.85
C GLU A 140 2.59 17.53 -8.09
N ILE A 141 2.49 16.73 -7.03
CA ILE A 141 2.49 15.26 -7.13
C ILE A 141 1.13 14.74 -7.64
N LEU A 142 0.07 15.52 -7.46
CA LEU A 142 -1.29 15.19 -7.91
C LEU A 142 -1.47 15.30 -9.42
N LEU A 143 -0.51 15.87 -10.17
CA LEU A 143 -0.70 16.23 -11.58
C LEU A 143 0.01 15.33 -12.61
N HIS A 144 0.79 14.31 -12.20
CA HIS A 144 1.59 13.56 -13.17
C HIS A 144 1.47 12.04 -13.18
N ASN A 145 0.41 11.47 -12.63
CA ASN A 145 0.08 10.08 -12.96
C ASN A 145 -1.43 9.89 -13.01
N SER A 146 -2.02 10.23 -14.17
CA SER A 146 -3.45 10.18 -14.53
C SER A 146 -4.38 10.75 -13.46
N LYS A 147 -5.10 11.85 -13.72
CA LYS A 147 -6.21 12.35 -12.86
C LYS A 147 -6.78 11.17 -12.07
N PHE A 148 -6.48 11.08 -10.77
CA PHE A 148 -7.04 10.02 -9.94
C PHE A 148 -8.52 10.02 -10.26
N ASP A 149 -9.05 8.89 -10.74
CA ASP A 149 -10.37 8.86 -11.36
C ASP A 149 -11.42 9.01 -10.24
N PHE A 150 -11.61 10.27 -9.87
CA PHE A 150 -12.43 10.68 -8.76
C PHE A 150 -13.89 10.42 -9.10
N GLU A 151 -14.26 10.53 -10.37
CA GLU A 151 -15.58 10.16 -10.88
C GLU A 151 -15.82 8.66 -10.65
N ARG A 152 -14.86 7.79 -10.98
CA ARG A 152 -14.96 6.35 -10.70
C ARG A 152 -14.94 6.03 -9.20
N LEU A 153 -14.09 6.67 -8.41
CA LEU A 153 -14.11 6.51 -6.94
C LEU A 153 -15.49 6.86 -6.38
N GLN A 154 -16.02 8.02 -6.75
CA GLN A 154 -17.33 8.49 -6.31
C GLN A 154 -18.43 7.53 -6.75
N SER A 155 -18.40 7.07 -8.01
CA SER A 155 -19.36 6.10 -8.54
C SER A 155 -19.37 4.80 -7.74
N LEU A 156 -18.19 4.25 -7.41
CA LEU A 156 -18.06 3.04 -6.59
C LEU A 156 -18.62 3.23 -5.18
N LEU A 157 -18.22 4.31 -4.50
CA LEU A 157 -18.63 4.57 -3.12
C LEU A 157 -20.13 4.90 -3.02
N PHE A 158 -20.65 5.72 -3.93
CA PHE A 158 -22.08 6.05 -3.97
C PHE A 158 -22.92 4.84 -4.36
N GLY A 159 -22.49 4.06 -5.35
CA GLY A 159 -23.18 2.83 -5.75
C GLY A 159 -23.24 1.81 -4.61
N PHE A 160 -22.19 1.69 -3.80
CA PHE A 160 -22.24 0.84 -2.60
C PHE A 160 -23.15 1.42 -1.50
N ALA A 161 -23.09 2.73 -1.27
CA ALA A 161 -23.98 3.40 -0.32
C ALA A 161 -25.47 3.21 -0.70
N ASP A 162 -25.80 3.25 -1.98
CA ASP A 162 -27.14 2.98 -2.49
C ASP A 162 -27.55 1.52 -2.27
N THR A 163 -26.66 0.55 -2.49
CA THR A 163 -26.92 -0.85 -2.12
C THR A 163 -27.29 -0.99 -0.64
N ILE A 164 -26.57 -0.32 0.25
CA ILE A 164 -26.87 -0.33 1.69
C ILE A 164 -28.23 0.31 1.99
N ARG A 165 -28.58 1.42 1.32
CA ARG A 165 -29.89 2.08 1.50
C ARG A 165 -31.04 1.17 1.06
N VAL A 166 -30.91 0.54 -0.11
CA VAL A 166 -31.90 -0.40 -0.65
C VAL A 166 -32.05 -1.59 0.29
N PHE A 167 -30.94 -2.19 0.72
CA PHE A 167 -30.93 -3.27 1.70
C PHE A 167 -31.69 -2.90 2.97
N LYS A 168 -31.42 -1.74 3.57
CA LYS A 168 -32.14 -1.26 4.77
C LYS A 168 -33.62 -0.95 4.53
N THR A 169 -34.02 -0.69 3.29
CA THR A 169 -35.43 -0.46 2.95
C THR A 169 -36.19 -1.78 2.86
N HIS A 170 -35.55 -2.82 2.31
CA HIS A 170 -36.13 -4.17 2.22
C HIS A 170 -36.06 -4.94 3.53
N HIS A 171 -35.08 -4.63 4.39
CA HIS A 171 -34.86 -5.30 5.68
C HIS A 171 -34.91 -4.27 6.81
N GLY A 172 -35.96 -4.34 7.63
CA GLY A 172 -36.21 -3.40 8.73
C GLY A 172 -35.92 -3.94 10.13
N ASP A 173 -35.37 -5.15 10.23
CA ASP A 173 -35.15 -5.83 11.51
C ASP A 173 -33.78 -5.49 12.14
N SER A 174 -33.63 -5.74 13.44
CA SER A 174 -32.40 -5.43 14.16
C SER A 174 -31.20 -6.27 13.72
N GLU A 175 -31.41 -7.49 13.19
CA GLU A 175 -30.32 -8.37 12.79
C GLU A 175 -29.78 -7.97 11.41
N SER A 176 -30.64 -7.60 10.47
CA SER A 176 -30.21 -7.04 9.18
C SER A 176 -29.45 -5.72 9.35
N ALA A 177 -29.87 -4.87 10.30
CA ALA A 177 -29.14 -3.66 10.63
C ALA A 177 -27.72 -3.93 11.17
N LYS A 178 -27.56 -4.94 12.04
CA LYS A 178 -26.24 -5.38 12.54
C LYS A 178 -25.38 -5.98 11.42
N TYR A 179 -26.00 -6.78 10.56
CA TYR A 179 -25.33 -7.39 9.42
C TYR A 179 -24.79 -6.34 8.45
N ALA A 180 -25.63 -5.38 8.03
CA ALA A 180 -25.21 -4.28 7.17
C ALA A 180 -24.05 -3.48 7.78
N LYS A 181 -24.08 -3.22 9.09
CA LYS A 181 -22.99 -2.53 9.81
C LYS A 181 -21.67 -3.30 9.74
N ALA A 182 -21.71 -4.62 9.89
CA ALA A 182 -20.52 -5.47 9.81
C ALA A 182 -19.93 -5.47 8.39
N VAL A 183 -20.78 -5.56 7.36
CA VAL A 183 -20.36 -5.47 5.95
C VAL A 183 -19.71 -4.11 5.66
N THR A 184 -20.34 -3.00 6.10
CA THR A 184 -19.77 -1.66 5.90
C THR A 184 -18.45 -1.45 6.64
N TRP A 185 -18.29 -2.05 7.83
CA TRP A 185 -17.06 -1.94 8.61
C TRP A 185 -15.84 -2.48 7.86
N ASN A 186 -16.00 -3.57 7.10
CA ASN A 186 -14.91 -4.13 6.29
C ASN A 186 -14.41 -3.11 5.25
N LEU A 187 -15.32 -2.39 4.61
CA LEU A 187 -14.98 -1.32 3.68
C LEU A 187 -14.31 -0.15 4.40
N ASP A 188 -14.84 0.27 5.55
CA ASP A 188 -14.29 1.37 6.35
C ASP A 188 -12.85 1.10 6.81
N VAL A 189 -12.55 -0.14 7.18
CA VAL A 189 -11.20 -0.56 7.58
C VAL A 189 -10.26 -0.50 6.38
N TYR A 190 -10.69 -0.98 5.21
CA TYR A 190 -9.90 -0.92 3.99
C TYR A 190 -9.62 0.54 3.58
N ILE A 191 -10.65 1.39 3.56
CA ILE A 191 -10.51 2.81 3.22
C ILE A 191 -9.58 3.51 4.22
N ARG A 192 -9.77 3.32 5.54
CA ARG A 192 -8.90 3.97 6.56
C ARG A 192 -7.44 3.57 6.45
N LYS A 193 -7.14 2.32 6.06
CA LYS A 193 -5.76 1.86 5.89
C LYS A 193 -5.07 2.45 4.64
N ASN A 194 -5.84 2.82 3.62
CA ASN A 194 -5.32 3.17 2.29
C ASN A 194 -5.55 4.63 1.86
N ALA A 195 -6.55 5.31 2.42
CA ALA A 195 -6.88 6.70 2.12
C ALA A 195 -5.79 7.71 2.54
N PRO A 196 -5.11 7.58 3.70
CA PRO A 196 -4.10 8.57 4.13
C PRO A 196 -2.86 8.63 3.22
N PHE A 197 -2.67 7.64 2.35
CA PHE A 197 -1.48 7.52 1.51
C PHE A 197 -1.77 7.66 0.02
N SER A 198 -3.01 8.00 -0.36
CA SER A 198 -3.46 8.02 -1.77
C SER A 198 -3.18 6.69 -2.50
N THR A 199 -3.21 5.56 -1.77
CA THR A 199 -2.87 4.22 -2.30
C THR A 199 -4.08 3.39 -2.67
N ILE A 200 -5.29 3.95 -2.63
CA ILE A 200 -6.50 3.22 -3.03
C ILE A 200 -6.41 2.93 -4.54
N VAL A 201 -6.17 1.67 -4.88
CA VAL A 201 -6.28 1.17 -6.25
C VAL A 201 -7.76 0.92 -6.54
N LEU A 202 -8.32 1.62 -7.54
CA LEU A 202 -9.75 1.58 -7.82
C LEU A 202 -10.25 0.19 -8.23
N ASP A 203 -9.43 -0.60 -8.93
CA ASP A 203 -9.78 -1.97 -9.28
C ASP A 203 -9.90 -2.88 -8.04
N ASP A 204 -9.00 -2.74 -7.06
CA ASP A 204 -9.09 -3.50 -5.80
C ASP A 204 -10.29 -3.05 -4.96
N LEU A 205 -10.56 -1.74 -4.93
CA LEU A 205 -11.76 -1.20 -4.28
C LEU A 205 -13.03 -1.77 -4.93
N GLU A 206 -13.09 -1.84 -6.26
CA GLU A 206 -14.22 -2.37 -7.00
C GLU A 206 -14.46 -3.85 -6.70
N VAL A 207 -13.43 -4.70 -6.76
CA VAL A 207 -13.53 -6.13 -6.42
C VAL A 207 -14.05 -6.32 -4.99
N ARG A 208 -13.57 -5.52 -4.04
CA ARG A 208 -14.05 -5.55 -2.65
C ARG A 208 -15.52 -5.14 -2.56
N ILE A 209 -15.91 -4.06 -3.22
CA ILE A 209 -17.30 -3.59 -3.24
C ILE A 209 -18.22 -4.65 -3.85
N ILE A 210 -17.84 -5.27 -4.96
CA ILE A 210 -18.59 -6.38 -5.58
C ILE A 210 -18.81 -7.51 -4.58
N LYS A 211 -17.75 -7.90 -3.87
CA LYS A 211 -17.86 -8.95 -2.84
C LYS A 211 -18.80 -8.56 -1.69
N LEU A 212 -18.72 -7.33 -1.21
CA LEU A 212 -19.59 -6.83 -0.14
C LEU A 212 -21.06 -6.74 -0.60
N LYS A 213 -21.31 -6.38 -1.87
CA LYS A 213 -22.66 -6.40 -2.46
C LYS A 213 -23.23 -7.82 -2.48
N SER A 214 -22.45 -8.80 -2.95
CA SER A 214 -22.85 -10.21 -2.94
C SER A 214 -23.17 -10.71 -1.53
N GLN A 215 -22.43 -10.28 -0.51
CA GLN A 215 -22.74 -10.61 0.89
C GLN A 215 -24.08 -10.04 1.36
N LEU A 216 -24.46 -8.84 0.90
CA LEU A 216 -25.76 -8.23 1.24
C LEU A 216 -26.90 -8.93 0.52
N GLU A 217 -26.69 -9.36 -0.72
CA GLU A 217 -27.68 -10.09 -1.54
C GLU A 217 -27.98 -11.47 -0.96
N ALA A 218 -26.95 -12.20 -0.50
CA ALA A 218 -27.10 -13.51 0.13
C ALA A 218 -27.70 -13.46 1.55
N TYR A 219 -28.06 -12.28 2.07
CA TYR A 219 -28.60 -12.14 3.41
C TYR A 219 -29.95 -12.86 3.54
N GLY A 220 -29.98 -13.92 4.36
CA GLY A 220 -31.19 -14.70 4.62
C GLY A 220 -31.39 -15.88 3.65
N GLU A 221 -30.47 -16.10 2.72
CA GLU A 221 -30.41 -17.35 1.96
C GLU A 221 -29.83 -18.47 2.86
N PRO A 222 -30.38 -19.70 2.81
CA PRO A 222 -29.78 -20.84 3.49
C PRO A 222 -28.46 -21.25 2.80
N ASP A 223 -27.42 -21.48 3.60
CA ASP A 223 -26.10 -21.98 3.18
C ASP A 223 -26.16 -23.33 2.42
#